data_AF-A0A7S4C1J3-F1
#
_entry.id   AF-A0A7S4C1J3-F1
#
_cell.length_a   1.000
_cell.length_b   1.000
_cell.length_c   1.000
_cell.angle_alpha   90.00
_cell.angle_beta   90.00
_cell.angle_gamma   90.00
#
_symmetry.space_group_name_H-M   'P 1'
#
loop_
_entity.id
_entity.type
_entity.pdbx_description
1 polymer ?
#
loop_
_entity_poly.entity_id
_entity_poly.type
_entity_poly.pdbx_seq_one_letter_code
_entity_poly.pdbx_strand_id
1 'polypeptide(L)'
;RGADLVRRRRRRRGLAAKSTEKGVLSGGMAAWAGNFDCASCGRQRLIGAEFSKNMLEKKRKDPKATLRCKQCVESAAAAEREQAAKRQAERAPAADDEKHTCSACKAALPTSAFNRTQLSKGPEKQRCQQCVAASEQESQAAVEERQRKALSEAKTAMQRAEASGSVAEKLATSAAHAALEAERVTGLKPVVLGRGRTRGASRRGRGAGAR
;
A
#
# COMPACT_ATOMS: atom_id res chain seq x y z
N ARG A 1 -31.40 6.29 -27.69
CA ARG A 1 -31.35 5.82 -26.28
C ARG A 1 -29.93 6.05 -25.75
N GLY A 2 -29.65 7.25 -25.26
CA GLY A 2 -28.29 7.72 -24.97
C GLY A 2 -28.26 8.67 -23.78
N ALA A 3 -28.42 8.12 -22.58
CA ALA A 3 -28.46 8.90 -21.34
C ALA A 3 -27.86 8.09 -20.18
N ASP A 4 -26.58 7.70 -20.25
CA ASP A 4 -25.94 7.02 -19.10
C ASP A 4 -24.42 7.22 -18.93
N LEU A 5 -23.81 8.18 -19.64
CA LEU A 5 -22.34 8.37 -19.61
C LEU A 5 -21.85 9.64 -18.88
N VAL A 6 -22.75 10.43 -18.28
CA VAL A 6 -22.40 11.75 -17.70
C VAL A 6 -22.13 11.73 -16.19
N ARG A 7 -22.51 10.68 -15.43
CA ARG A 7 -22.43 10.70 -13.94
C ARG A 7 -21.14 10.17 -13.28
N ARG A 8 -20.21 9.54 -14.01
CA ARG A 8 -19.02 8.92 -13.37
C ARG A 8 -17.73 9.77 -13.34
N ARG A 9 -17.77 11.04 -13.77
CA ARG A 9 -16.58 11.92 -13.87
C ARG A 9 -16.37 12.94 -12.73
N ARG A 10 -17.16 12.93 -11.66
CA ARG A 10 -17.10 13.95 -10.58
C ARG A 10 -16.57 13.49 -9.20
N ARG A 11 -15.90 12.34 -9.07
CA ARG A 11 -15.37 11.85 -7.77
C ARG A 11 -13.86 11.55 -7.73
N ARG A 12 -13.02 12.32 -8.44
CA ARG A 12 -11.55 12.20 -8.37
C ARG A 12 -10.83 13.55 -8.41
N ARG A 13 -11.34 14.55 -7.69
CA ARG A 13 -10.59 15.77 -7.37
C ARG A 13 -10.67 15.96 -5.86
N GLY A 14 -9.52 15.96 -5.19
CA GLY A 14 -9.42 16.36 -3.78
C GLY A 14 -8.69 15.38 -2.86
N LEU A 15 -7.47 14.97 -3.21
CA LEU A 15 -6.48 14.59 -2.20
C LEU A 15 -5.20 15.37 -2.49
N ALA A 16 -5.26 16.67 -2.20
CA ALA A 16 -4.09 17.51 -2.09
C ALA A 16 -3.32 17.08 -0.84
N ALA A 17 -2.09 16.62 -1.05
CA ALA A 17 -1.13 16.35 0.01
C ALA A 17 -0.85 17.66 0.75
N LYS A 18 -1.35 17.77 1.99
CA LYS A 18 -0.95 18.83 2.91
C LYS A 18 0.40 18.43 3.50
N SER A 19 1.47 19.01 2.95
CA SER A 19 2.77 19.11 3.60
C SER A 19 2.57 19.82 4.94
N THR A 20 2.65 19.06 6.02
CA THR A 20 2.63 19.60 7.37
C THR A 20 4.08 19.92 7.74
N GLU A 21 4.48 21.14 7.39
CA GLU A 21 5.63 21.80 8.00
C GLU A 21 5.35 21.92 9.50
N LYS A 22 6.01 21.09 10.30
CA LYS A 22 6.03 21.23 11.76
C LYS A 22 6.95 22.38 12.12
N GLY A 23 6.44 23.60 11.96
CA GLY A 23 6.98 24.77 12.64
C GLY A 23 6.79 24.60 14.15
N VAL A 24 7.90 24.34 14.85
CA VAL A 24 7.99 24.39 16.30
C VAL A 24 7.94 25.87 16.70
N LEU A 25 6.74 26.39 16.94
CA LEU A 25 6.54 27.60 17.73
C LEU A 25 6.00 27.18 19.09
N SER A 26 6.95 26.89 19.97
CA SER A 26 6.75 26.80 21.42
C SER A 26 6.48 28.21 21.94
N GLY A 27 5.23 28.51 22.29
CA GLY A 27 4.88 29.79 22.91
C GLY A 27 3.42 29.91 23.33
N GLY A 28 3.12 29.60 24.60
CA GLY A 28 2.05 30.26 25.36
C GLY A 28 0.59 29.84 25.12
N MET A 29 0.17 28.67 25.60
CA MET A 29 -1.26 28.39 25.88
C MET A 29 -1.45 27.60 27.19
N ALA A 30 -0.66 27.93 28.22
CA ALA A 30 -0.69 27.21 29.50
C ALA A 30 -1.86 27.58 30.44
N ALA A 31 -2.73 28.54 30.07
CA ALA A 31 -3.72 29.10 31.02
C ALA A 31 -5.17 28.59 30.83
N TRP A 32 -5.46 27.71 29.87
CA TRP A 32 -6.83 27.27 29.54
C TRP A 32 -7.01 25.73 29.58
N ALA A 33 -6.27 25.05 30.45
CA ALA A 33 -6.54 23.64 30.72
C ALA A 33 -7.80 23.53 31.59
N GLY A 34 -8.97 23.54 30.93
CA GLY A 34 -10.24 23.23 31.60
C GLY A 34 -10.11 21.94 32.42
N ASN A 35 -10.69 21.93 33.62
CA ASN A 35 -10.77 20.74 34.45
C ASN A 35 -11.68 19.73 33.76
N PHE A 36 -11.14 18.58 33.34
CA PHE A 36 -11.91 17.52 32.69
C PHE A 36 -12.11 16.32 33.62
N ASP A 37 -13.28 15.71 33.55
CA ASP A 37 -13.62 14.53 34.33
C ASP A 37 -13.60 13.27 33.46
N CYS A 38 -12.91 12.23 33.93
CA CYS A 38 -12.84 10.96 33.22
C CYS A 38 -14.03 10.07 33.60
N ALA A 39 -14.88 9.76 32.63
CA ALA A 39 -16.08 8.94 32.82
C ALA A 39 -15.80 7.47 33.22
N SER A 40 -14.60 6.94 32.93
CA SER A 40 -14.28 5.53 33.21
C SER A 40 -13.71 5.26 34.60
N CYS A 41 -12.92 6.19 35.17
CA CYS A 41 -12.31 6.03 36.50
C CYS A 41 -12.84 7.03 37.53
N GLY A 42 -13.73 7.96 37.14
CA GLY A 42 -14.31 8.96 38.03
C GLY A 42 -13.37 10.08 38.49
N ARG A 43 -12.09 10.06 38.08
CA ARG A 43 -11.14 11.14 38.41
C ARG A 43 -11.60 12.46 37.82
N GLN A 44 -11.71 13.46 38.67
CA GLN A 44 -12.12 14.82 38.33
C GLN A 44 -10.91 15.74 38.18
N ARG A 45 -11.11 16.89 37.51
CA ARG A 45 -10.10 17.97 37.39
C ARG A 45 -8.76 17.51 36.80
N LEU A 46 -8.81 16.58 35.86
CA LEU A 46 -7.63 16.15 35.13
C LEU A 46 -7.25 17.20 34.08
N ILE A 47 -5.93 17.42 33.94
CA ILE A 47 -5.37 18.33 32.94
C ILE A 47 -5.60 17.73 31.56
N GLY A 48 -5.80 18.56 30.54
CA GLY A 48 -5.97 18.11 29.15
C GLY A 48 -4.84 17.20 28.62
N ALA A 49 -3.65 17.23 29.23
CA ALA A 49 -2.54 16.33 28.93
C ALA A 49 -2.88 14.84 29.18
N GLU A 50 -3.79 14.55 30.09
CA GLU A 50 -4.24 13.19 30.45
C GLU A 50 -5.27 12.62 29.45
N PHE A 51 -5.67 13.40 28.44
CA PHE A 51 -6.63 13.00 27.41
C PHE A 51 -6.01 13.04 26.02
N SER A 52 -6.58 12.30 25.08
CA SER A 52 -6.15 12.41 23.68
C SER A 52 -6.69 13.70 23.06
N LYS A 53 -5.89 14.35 22.18
CA LYS A 53 -6.30 15.57 21.48
C LYS A 53 -7.63 15.40 20.74
N ASN A 54 -7.80 14.26 20.08
CA ASN A 54 -9.03 13.90 19.37
C ASN A 54 -10.26 13.82 20.31
N MET A 55 -10.09 13.35 21.54
CA MET A 55 -11.18 13.30 22.51
C MET A 55 -11.55 14.68 23.04
N LEU A 56 -10.57 15.55 23.26
CA LEU A 56 -10.80 16.94 23.63
C LEU A 56 -11.51 17.72 22.51
N GLU A 57 -11.11 17.51 21.25
CA GLU A 57 -11.80 18.10 20.10
C GLU A 57 -13.25 17.62 19.97
N LYS A 58 -13.52 16.33 20.23
CA LYS A 58 -14.89 15.82 20.30
C LYS A 58 -15.70 16.48 21.41
N LYS A 59 -15.14 16.65 22.61
CA LYS A 59 -15.83 17.34 23.72
C LYS A 59 -16.10 18.82 23.42
N ARG A 60 -15.21 19.48 22.66
CA ARG A 60 -15.40 20.87 22.20
C ARG A 60 -16.55 21.00 21.20
N LYS A 61 -16.72 20.01 20.32
CA LYS A 61 -17.83 19.96 19.36
C LYS A 61 -19.13 19.57 20.06
N ASP A 62 -19.06 18.57 20.93
CA ASP A 62 -20.19 17.97 21.63
C ASP A 62 -19.94 18.00 23.15
N PRO A 63 -20.51 18.96 23.90
CA PRO A 63 -20.30 19.06 25.34
C PRO A 63 -20.85 17.85 26.10
N LYS A 64 -21.71 17.03 25.49
CA LYS A 64 -22.24 15.79 26.06
C LYS A 64 -21.33 14.57 25.86
N ALA A 65 -20.28 14.65 25.04
CA ALA A 65 -19.39 13.51 24.79
C ALA A 65 -18.69 13.04 26.09
N THR A 66 -18.58 11.73 26.29
CA THR A 66 -17.88 11.15 27.44
C THR A 66 -16.37 11.16 27.19
N LEU A 67 -15.60 11.64 28.17
CA LEU A 67 -14.13 11.68 28.12
C LEU A 67 -13.56 10.47 28.88
N ARG A 68 -12.54 9.83 28.30
CA ARG A 68 -11.74 8.79 28.95
C ARG A 68 -10.28 9.23 28.98
N CYS A 69 -9.63 9.15 30.13
CA CYS A 69 -8.20 9.45 30.25
C CYS A 69 -7.36 8.37 29.54
N LYS A 70 -6.12 8.72 29.21
CA LYS A 70 -5.17 7.83 28.51
C LYS A 70 -4.99 6.49 29.23
N GLN A 71 -4.84 6.51 30.54
CA GLN A 71 -4.69 5.31 31.36
C GLN A 71 -5.87 4.33 31.20
N CYS A 72 -7.12 4.84 31.20
CA CYS A 72 -8.30 4.01 30.99
C CYS A 72 -8.39 3.45 29.56
N VAL A 73 -7.89 4.19 28.57
CA VAL A 73 -7.86 3.72 27.17
C VAL A 73 -6.80 2.64 27.00
N GLU A 74 -5.63 2.80 27.61
CA GLU A 74 -4.56 1.81 27.60
C GLU A 74 -4.96 0.54 28.33
N SER A 75 -5.60 0.64 29.49
CA SER A 75 -6.09 -0.54 30.23
C SER A 75 -7.17 -1.30 29.45
N ALA A 76 -8.10 -0.57 28.80
CA ALA A 76 -9.11 -1.20 27.94
C ALA A 76 -8.47 -1.89 26.73
N ALA A 77 -7.50 -1.23 26.08
CA ALA A 77 -6.78 -1.82 24.95
C ALA A 77 -5.95 -3.04 25.36
N ALA A 78 -5.37 -3.06 26.56
CA ALA A 78 -4.67 -4.23 27.09
C ALA A 78 -5.64 -5.40 27.35
N ALA A 79 -6.78 -5.12 27.99
CA ALA A 79 -7.81 -6.13 28.23
C ALA A 79 -8.36 -6.73 26.93
N GLU A 80 -8.57 -5.92 25.89
CA GLU A 80 -8.98 -6.41 24.57
C GLU A 80 -7.93 -7.32 23.92
N ARG A 81 -6.63 -6.99 24.07
CA ARG A 81 -5.53 -7.84 23.57
C ARG A 81 -5.48 -9.19 24.30
N GLU A 82 -5.64 -9.19 25.62
CA GLU A 82 -5.69 -10.43 26.41
C GLU A 82 -6.89 -11.28 26.04
N GLN A 83 -8.07 -10.68 25.86
CA GLN A 83 -9.26 -11.40 25.40
C GLN A 83 -9.08 -11.95 23.99
N ALA A 84 -8.43 -11.21 23.09
CA ALA A 84 -8.11 -11.70 21.75
C ALA A 84 -7.12 -12.87 21.79
N ALA A 85 -6.09 -12.81 22.64
CA ALA A 85 -5.15 -13.90 22.83
C ALA A 85 -5.83 -15.15 23.41
N LYS A 86 -6.73 -15.00 24.40
CA LYS A 86 -7.53 -16.09 24.95
C LYS A 86 -8.42 -16.73 23.89
N ARG A 87 -9.15 -15.92 23.10
CA ARG A 87 -9.97 -16.42 21.98
C ARG A 87 -9.14 -17.10 20.90
N GLN A 88 -7.90 -16.69 20.69
CA GLN A 88 -6.98 -17.36 19.77
C GLN A 88 -6.47 -18.70 20.34
N ALA A 89 -6.19 -18.76 21.64
CA ALA A 89 -5.77 -20.00 22.31
C ALA A 89 -6.91 -21.03 22.41
N GLU A 90 -8.14 -20.59 22.72
CA GLU A 90 -9.34 -21.44 22.76
C GLU A 90 -9.74 -21.93 21.37
N ARG A 91 -9.40 -21.18 20.32
CA ARG A 91 -9.49 -21.64 18.94
C ARG A 91 -8.33 -22.58 18.62
N ALA A 92 -8.24 -23.67 19.37
CA ALA A 92 -7.43 -24.82 18.98
C ALA A 92 -7.82 -25.21 17.54
N PRO A 93 -6.85 -25.51 16.66
CA PRO A 93 -7.17 -25.99 15.34
C PRO A 93 -7.90 -27.32 15.51
N ALA A 94 -9.20 -27.37 15.18
CA ALA A 94 -9.82 -28.64 14.83
C ALA A 94 -8.93 -29.23 13.74
N ALA A 95 -8.31 -30.38 14.03
CA ALA A 95 -7.48 -31.08 13.08
C ALA A 95 -8.42 -31.66 12.01
N ASP A 96 -8.79 -30.82 11.04
CA ASP A 96 -9.50 -31.25 9.86
C ASP A 96 -8.49 -32.05 9.01
N ASP A 97 -8.44 -33.37 9.25
CA ASP A 97 -7.64 -34.36 8.50
C ASP A 97 -8.14 -34.55 7.05
N GLU A 98 -8.80 -33.54 6.49
CA GLU A 98 -9.18 -33.53 5.09
C GLU A 98 -7.93 -33.51 4.21
N LYS A 99 -7.86 -34.50 3.31
CA LYS A 99 -6.78 -34.62 2.32
C LYS A 99 -7.21 -33.92 1.04
N HIS A 100 -6.36 -33.03 0.55
CA HIS A 100 -6.58 -32.25 -0.66
C HIS A 100 -5.50 -32.57 -1.70
N THR A 101 -5.89 -32.70 -2.97
CA THR A 101 -4.98 -33.01 -4.09
C THR A 101 -4.41 -31.74 -4.72
N CYS A 102 -3.09 -31.63 -4.81
CA CYS A 102 -2.44 -30.49 -5.47
C CYS A 102 -2.47 -30.62 -7.00
N SER A 103 -2.92 -29.57 -7.71
CA SER A 103 -2.95 -29.54 -9.18
C SER A 103 -1.57 -29.59 -9.86
N ALA A 104 -0.50 -29.16 -9.19
CA ALA A 104 0.86 -29.10 -9.76
C ALA A 104 1.63 -30.42 -9.56
N CYS A 105 1.74 -30.91 -8.33
CA CYS A 105 2.47 -32.14 -8.02
C CYS A 105 1.59 -33.40 -7.90
N LYS A 106 0.26 -33.26 -7.97
CA LYS A 106 -0.73 -34.36 -7.86
C LYS A 106 -0.72 -35.13 -6.53
N ALA A 107 0.04 -34.69 -5.52
CA ALA A 107 0.05 -35.31 -4.20
C ALA A 107 -1.20 -34.95 -3.40
N ALA A 108 -1.72 -35.93 -2.64
CA ALA A 108 -2.77 -35.73 -1.63
C ALA A 108 -2.12 -35.38 -0.29
N LEU A 109 -2.30 -34.14 0.16
CA LEU A 109 -1.68 -33.58 1.35
C LEU A 109 -2.76 -33.07 2.32
N PRO A 110 -2.49 -32.95 3.63
CA PRO A 110 -3.46 -32.44 4.60
C PRO A 110 -3.75 -30.95 4.37
N THR A 111 -4.88 -30.47 4.89
CA THR A 111 -5.29 -29.04 4.91
C THR A 111 -4.18 -28.07 5.32
N SER A 112 -3.31 -28.48 6.26
CA SER A 112 -2.19 -27.68 6.74
C SER A 112 -1.10 -27.40 5.69
N ALA A 113 -1.00 -28.24 4.65
CA ALA A 113 -0.04 -28.09 3.55
C ALA A 113 -0.54 -27.17 2.44
N PHE A 114 -1.77 -26.64 2.54
CA PHE A 114 -2.37 -25.70 1.61
C PHE A 114 -2.55 -24.33 2.27
N ASN A 115 -2.53 -23.26 1.48
CA ASN A 115 -2.95 -21.94 1.97
C ASN A 115 -4.47 -21.86 1.90
N ARG A 116 -5.12 -21.18 2.86
CA ARG A 116 -6.58 -20.99 2.90
C ARG A 116 -7.14 -20.40 1.61
N THR A 117 -6.38 -19.51 0.95
CA THR A 117 -6.75 -18.92 -0.35
C THR A 117 -6.69 -19.92 -1.51
N GLN A 118 -5.96 -21.03 -1.38
CA GLN A 118 -5.91 -22.11 -2.37
C GLN A 118 -7.05 -23.10 -2.15
N LEU A 119 -7.39 -23.41 -0.89
CA LEU A 119 -8.52 -24.27 -0.54
C LEU A 119 -9.85 -23.71 -1.07
N SER A 120 -10.03 -22.39 -1.06
CA SER A 120 -11.23 -21.73 -1.60
C SER A 120 -11.36 -21.77 -3.13
N LYS A 121 -10.33 -22.21 -3.88
CA LYS A 121 -10.37 -22.26 -5.37
C LYS A 121 -11.01 -23.54 -5.91
N GLY A 122 -11.30 -24.50 -5.04
CA GLY A 122 -11.82 -25.82 -5.39
C GLY A 122 -10.73 -26.85 -5.63
N PRO A 123 -11.09 -28.15 -5.57
CA PRO A 123 -10.12 -29.25 -5.51
C PRO A 123 -9.25 -29.41 -6.76
N GLU A 124 -9.73 -28.95 -7.92
CA GLU A 124 -9.02 -29.07 -9.20
C GLU A 124 -7.94 -28.00 -9.41
N LYS A 125 -8.04 -26.86 -8.74
CA LYS A 125 -7.19 -25.67 -8.99
C LYS A 125 -6.25 -25.33 -7.84
N GLN A 126 -6.39 -26.01 -6.71
CA GLN A 126 -5.57 -25.78 -5.53
C GLN A 126 -4.12 -26.20 -5.76
N ARG A 127 -3.17 -25.45 -5.17
CA ARG A 127 -1.74 -25.76 -5.17
C ARG A 127 -1.24 -25.84 -3.73
N CYS A 128 -0.41 -26.82 -3.41
CA CYS A 128 0.22 -26.92 -2.10
C CYS A 128 1.20 -25.76 -1.89
N GLN A 129 1.52 -25.47 -0.63
CA GLN A 129 2.40 -24.36 -0.25
C GLN A 129 3.77 -24.45 -0.94
N GLN A 130 4.33 -25.65 -1.07
CA GLN A 130 5.63 -25.87 -1.74
C GLN A 130 5.58 -25.50 -3.22
N CYS A 131 4.55 -25.93 -3.96
CA CYS A 131 4.42 -25.57 -5.38
C CYS A 131 4.13 -24.08 -5.59
N VAL A 132 3.42 -23.43 -4.66
CA VAL A 132 3.22 -21.97 -4.71
C VAL A 132 4.55 -21.26 -4.46
N ALA A 133 5.30 -21.64 -3.44
CA ALA A 133 6.60 -21.06 -3.13
C ALA A 133 7.61 -21.25 -4.27
N ALA A 134 7.66 -22.44 -4.87
CA ALA A 134 8.49 -22.71 -6.05
C ALA A 134 8.12 -21.80 -7.23
N SER A 135 6.82 -21.67 -7.54
CA SER A 135 6.35 -20.79 -8.62
C SER A 135 6.64 -19.30 -8.33
N GLU A 136 6.57 -18.88 -7.07
CA GLU A 136 6.92 -17.51 -6.67
C GLU A 136 8.42 -17.26 -6.81
N GLN A 137 9.27 -18.20 -6.36
CA GLN A 137 10.72 -18.13 -6.52
C GLN A 137 11.14 -18.10 -7.99
N GLU A 138 10.56 -18.93 -8.85
CA GLU A 138 10.80 -18.90 -10.30
C GLU A 138 10.41 -17.55 -10.91
N SER A 139 9.26 -16.99 -10.49
CA SER A 139 8.82 -15.69 -10.98
C SER A 139 9.73 -14.54 -10.52
N GLN A 140 10.24 -14.61 -9.29
CA GLN A 140 11.20 -13.66 -8.74
C GLN A 140 12.55 -13.77 -9.45
N ALA A 141 13.07 -14.99 -9.61
CA ALA A 141 14.31 -15.25 -10.34
C ALA A 141 14.24 -14.73 -11.78
N ALA A 142 13.12 -14.95 -12.48
CA ALA A 142 12.91 -14.44 -13.83
C ALA A 142 12.85 -12.91 -13.89
N VAL A 143 12.28 -12.24 -12.88
CA VAL A 143 12.28 -10.77 -12.78
C VAL A 143 13.69 -10.24 -12.51
N GLU A 144 14.42 -10.84 -11.57
CA GLU A 144 15.80 -10.49 -11.28
C GLU A 144 16.71 -10.67 -12.49
N GLU A 145 16.57 -11.78 -13.22
CA GLU A 145 17.36 -12.04 -14.43
C GLU A 145 17.10 -10.98 -15.49
N ARG A 146 15.82 -10.60 -15.72
CA ARG A 146 15.45 -9.52 -16.64
C ARG A 146 16.06 -8.19 -16.22
N GLN A 147 16.04 -7.86 -14.93
CA GLN A 147 16.65 -6.63 -14.40
C GLN A 147 18.18 -6.65 -14.54
N ARG A 148 18.83 -7.79 -14.27
CA ARG A 148 20.29 -7.95 -14.43
C ARG A 148 20.70 -7.79 -15.89
N LYS A 149 19.98 -8.41 -16.82
CA LYS A 149 20.21 -8.25 -18.26
C LYS A 149 20.06 -6.81 -18.70
N ALA A 150 18.95 -6.15 -18.34
CA ALA A 150 18.71 -4.74 -18.65
C ALA A 150 19.81 -3.81 -18.11
N LEU A 151 20.28 -4.04 -16.89
CA LEU A 151 21.40 -3.28 -16.31
C LEU A 151 22.71 -3.53 -17.06
N SER A 152 23.01 -4.78 -17.44
CA SER A 152 24.21 -5.11 -18.20
C SER A 152 24.21 -4.48 -19.59
N GLU A 153 23.07 -4.50 -20.28
CA GLU A 153 22.88 -3.86 -21.58
C GLU A 153 23.04 -2.35 -21.47
N ALA A 154 22.42 -1.72 -20.47
CA ALA A 154 22.56 -0.28 -20.21
C ALA A 154 24.02 0.11 -19.92
N LYS A 155 24.78 -0.71 -19.17
CA LYS A 155 26.21 -0.50 -18.94
C LYS A 155 27.02 -0.56 -20.23
N THR A 156 26.78 -1.57 -21.07
CA THR A 156 27.48 -1.67 -22.36
C THR A 156 27.13 -0.51 -23.30
N ALA A 157 25.88 -0.02 -23.28
CA ALA A 157 25.47 1.14 -24.04
C ALA A 157 26.15 2.42 -23.55
N MET A 158 26.27 2.61 -22.23
CA MET A 158 27.01 3.72 -21.64
C MET A 158 28.48 3.70 -22.06
N GLN A 159 29.15 2.55 -21.99
CA GLN A 159 30.56 2.40 -22.41
C GLN A 159 30.77 2.73 -23.89
N ARG A 160 29.85 2.30 -24.77
CA ARG A 160 29.90 2.63 -26.21
C ARG A 160 29.71 4.13 -26.44
N ALA A 161 28.74 4.75 -25.75
CA ALA A 161 28.51 6.18 -25.83
C ALA A 161 29.69 6.99 -25.29
N GLU A 162 30.38 6.51 -24.25
CA GLU A 162 31.59 7.14 -23.71
C GLU A 162 32.73 7.15 -24.74
N ALA A 163 32.93 6.02 -25.43
CA ALA A 163 34.02 5.85 -26.40
C ALA A 163 33.86 6.70 -27.66
N SER A 164 32.65 6.75 -28.25
CA SER A 164 32.45 7.38 -29.56
C SER A 164 31.21 8.29 -29.67
N GLY A 165 30.41 8.41 -28.61
CA GLY A 165 29.13 9.11 -28.64
C GLY A 165 29.24 10.64 -28.48
N SER A 166 28.18 11.33 -28.91
CA SER A 166 28.02 12.77 -28.67
C SER A 166 27.78 13.08 -27.18
N VAL A 167 27.98 14.33 -26.74
CA VAL A 167 27.71 14.75 -25.35
C VAL A 167 26.24 14.47 -24.96
N ALA A 168 25.30 14.68 -25.88
CA ALA A 168 23.90 14.41 -25.65
C ALA A 168 23.62 12.90 -25.46
N GLU A 169 24.29 12.05 -26.23
CA GLU A 169 24.17 10.59 -26.14
C GLU A 169 24.78 10.03 -24.86
N LYS A 170 25.93 10.56 -24.43
CA LYS A 170 26.56 10.24 -23.14
C LYS A 170 25.61 10.54 -21.98
N LEU A 171 25.00 11.74 -21.98
CA LEU A 171 24.05 12.14 -20.95
C LEU A 171 22.76 11.28 -20.98
N ALA A 172 22.25 10.94 -22.17
CA ALA A 172 21.06 10.12 -22.30
C ALA A 172 21.28 8.69 -21.80
N THR A 173 22.40 8.06 -22.15
CA THR A 173 22.75 6.70 -21.72
C THR A 173 23.08 6.64 -20.24
N SER A 174 23.79 7.63 -19.68
CA SER A 174 24.06 7.71 -18.24
C SER A 174 22.77 7.89 -17.44
N ALA A 175 21.84 8.74 -17.90
CA ALA A 175 20.53 8.93 -17.28
C ALA A 175 19.68 7.65 -17.33
N ALA A 176 19.72 6.92 -18.45
CA ALA A 176 19.00 5.64 -18.58
C ALA A 176 19.54 4.57 -17.63
N HIS A 177 20.87 4.47 -17.49
CA HIS A 177 21.51 3.56 -16.52
C HIS A 177 21.13 3.92 -15.08
N ALA A 178 21.25 5.20 -14.71
CA ALA A 178 20.88 5.68 -13.38
C ALA A 178 19.40 5.43 -13.05
N ALA A 179 18.50 5.54 -14.04
CA ALA A 179 17.09 5.23 -13.87
C ALA A 179 16.83 3.75 -13.56
N LEU A 180 17.53 2.83 -14.23
CA LEU A 180 17.42 1.39 -13.96
C LEU A 180 18.01 0.99 -12.61
N GLU A 181 19.11 1.62 -12.20
CA GLU A 181 19.67 1.43 -10.85
C GLU A 181 18.71 1.95 -9.77
N ALA A 182 18.11 3.12 -9.98
CA ALA A 182 17.10 3.66 -9.08
C ALA A 182 15.87 2.75 -8.99
N GLU A 183 15.39 2.17 -10.09
CA GLU A 183 14.29 1.18 -10.07
C GLU A 183 14.67 -0.05 -9.24
N ARG A 184 15.89 -0.57 -9.37
CA ARG A 184 16.37 -1.72 -8.60
C ARG A 184 16.44 -1.42 -7.10
N VAL A 185 16.92 -0.23 -6.71
CA VAL A 185 17.07 0.15 -5.30
C VAL A 185 15.73 0.49 -4.65
N THR A 186 14.86 1.20 -5.37
CA THR A 186 13.62 1.74 -4.81
C THR A 186 12.41 0.84 -5.03
N GLY A 187 12.49 -0.10 -5.98
CA GLY A 187 11.33 -0.90 -6.43
C GLY A 187 10.26 -0.08 -7.17
N LEU A 188 10.53 1.20 -7.48
CA LEU A 188 9.60 2.11 -8.14
C LEU A 188 10.02 2.34 -9.59
N LYS A 189 9.06 2.19 -10.50
CA LYS A 189 9.28 2.48 -11.92
C LYS A 189 9.41 3.98 -12.15
N PRO A 190 10.38 4.44 -12.96
CA PRO A 190 10.51 5.85 -13.30
C PRO A 190 9.27 6.34 -14.04
N VAL A 191 8.67 7.42 -13.53
CA VAL A 191 7.53 8.08 -14.16
C VAL A 191 8.03 9.27 -14.95
N VAL A 192 7.82 9.26 -16.27
CA VAL A 192 8.14 10.40 -17.14
C VAL A 192 7.12 11.51 -16.89
N LEU A 193 7.48 12.45 -16.02
CA LEU A 193 6.73 13.69 -15.82
C LEU A 193 6.97 14.60 -17.02
N GLY A 194 6.00 14.72 -17.93
CA GLY A 194 6.04 15.78 -18.96
C GLY A 194 6.14 15.36 -20.42
N ARG A 195 5.86 14.10 -20.80
CA ARG A 195 5.39 13.86 -22.18
C ARG A 195 3.97 14.41 -22.29
N GLY A 196 3.88 15.73 -22.46
CA GLY A 196 2.65 16.42 -22.80
C GLY A 196 1.97 15.64 -23.91
N ARG A 197 0.78 15.10 -23.61
CA ARG A 197 -0.07 14.50 -24.63
C ARG A 197 -0.39 15.60 -25.63
N THR A 198 0.33 15.66 -26.73
CA THR A 198 -0.13 16.23 -28.00
C THR A 198 -1.26 15.33 -28.50
N ARG A 199 -2.41 15.39 -27.82
CA ARG A 199 -3.69 14.92 -28.32
C ARG A 199 -4.07 15.88 -29.46
N GLY A 200 -3.62 15.60 -30.67
CA GLY A 200 -3.98 16.46 -31.80
C GLY A 200 -3.23 16.20 -33.09
N ALA A 201 -3.16 14.96 -33.58
CA ALA A 201 -2.69 14.70 -34.95
C ALA A 201 -3.23 13.36 -35.47
N SER A 202 -4.50 13.35 -35.89
CA SER A 202 -5.03 12.52 -37.00
C SER A 202 -6.56 12.70 -37.08
N ARG A 203 -6.96 13.93 -37.42
CA ARG A 203 -8.23 14.26 -38.07
C ARG A 203 -7.82 15.08 -39.27
N ARG A 204 -7.39 14.44 -40.36
CA ARG A 204 -7.30 15.02 -41.72
C ARG A 204 -6.82 13.95 -42.70
N GLY A 205 -7.79 13.40 -43.42
CA GLY A 205 -7.68 12.57 -44.61
C GLY A 205 -9.10 12.13 -44.96
N ARG A 206 -9.91 12.98 -45.61
CA ARG A 206 -10.08 13.04 -47.08
C ARG A 206 -10.22 11.60 -47.61
N GLY A 207 -11.40 11.09 -47.93
CA GLY A 207 -12.37 11.61 -48.90
C GLY A 207 -12.25 10.80 -50.19
N ALA A 208 -13.10 9.78 -50.35
CA ALA A 208 -13.47 9.08 -51.60
C ALA A 208 -14.55 8.05 -51.20
N GLY A 209 -15.80 8.05 -51.66
CA GLY A 209 -16.36 8.61 -52.87
C GLY A 209 -16.32 7.58 -54.01
N ALA A 210 -17.28 6.65 -54.05
CA ALA A 210 -17.77 5.90 -55.23
C ALA A 210 -18.78 4.86 -54.68
N ARG A 211 -20.08 5.09 -54.91
CA ARG A 211 -20.90 4.49 -55.99
C ARG A 211 -21.15 3.01 -55.76
#